data_AF-A0A3E0LHR2-F1
#
_entry.id   AF-A0A3E0LHR2-F1
#
_cell.length_a   1.000
_cell.length_b   1.000
_cell.length_c   1.000
_cell.angle_alpha   90.00
_cell.angle_beta   90.00
_cell.angle_gamma   90.00
#
_symmetry.space_group_name_H-M   'P 1'
#
loop_
_entity.id
_entity.type
_entity.pdbx_description
1 polymer ?
#
loop_
_entity_poly.entity_id
_entity_poly.type
_entity_poly.pdbx_seq_one_letter_code
_entity_poly.pdbx_strand_id
1 'polypeptide(L)'
;TEPQKIKLEAIKKTWLNLKEMHELKEEFRRIYETSKNPTEGMLSISEWLAKSSSVFTKSCQTIRNWFGEIISYFERRTTNGLVEGINNKLKLIKRRGYGFRNFRNFWVRSMLSWHLVC
;
A
#
# COMPACT_ATOMS: atom_id res chain seq x y z
N THR A 1 3.61 14.89 -13.90
CA THR A 1 3.77 15.89 -14.98
C THR A 1 3.90 17.27 -14.38
N GLU A 2 4.64 18.19 -15.00
CA GLU A 2 4.79 19.58 -14.53
C GLU A 2 3.46 20.29 -14.14
N PRO A 3 2.36 20.18 -14.92
CA PRO A 3 1.08 20.77 -14.52
C PRO A 3 0.48 20.20 -13.22
N GLN A 4 0.77 18.94 -12.89
CA GLN A 4 0.27 18.32 -11.65
C GLN A 4 0.98 18.90 -10.42
N LYS A 5 2.27 19.25 -10.54
CA LYS A 5 3.04 19.86 -9.44
C LYS A 5 2.53 21.27 -9.13
N ILE A 6 2.30 22.08 -10.16
CA ILE A 6 1.75 23.44 -10.00
C ILE A 6 0.39 23.40 -9.31
N LYS A 7 -0.49 22.48 -9.75
CA LYS A 7 -1.80 22.30 -9.12
C LYS A 7 -1.70 21.86 -7.66
N LEU A 8 -0.76 20.97 -7.34
CA LEU A 8 -0.52 20.51 -5.98
C LEU A 8 -0.08 21.65 -5.05
N GLU A 9 0.84 22.51 -5.51
CA GLU A 9 1.31 23.65 -4.73
C GLU A 9 0.21 24.69 -4.48
N ALA A 10 -0.66 24.94 -5.47
CA ALA A 10 -1.83 25.80 -5.29
C ALA A 10 -2.80 25.24 -4.22
N ILE A 11 -3.04 23.94 -4.23
CA ILE A 11 -3.90 23.27 -3.23
C ILE A 11 -3.28 23.37 -1.83
N LYS A 12 -1.98 23.11 -1.70
CA LYS A 12 -1.27 23.19 -0.42
C LYS A 12 -1.26 24.60 0.18
N LYS A 13 -1.18 25.63 -0.67
CA LYS A 13 -1.26 27.04 -0.24
C LYS A 13 -2.65 27.41 0.27
N THR A 14 -3.69 26.77 -0.27
CA THR A 14 -5.09 27.07 0.06
C THR A 14 -5.55 26.31 1.31
N TRP A 15 -5.09 25.07 1.49
CA TRP A 15 -5.55 24.16 2.55
C TRP A 15 -4.37 23.65 3.38
N LEU A 16 -4.07 24.34 4.48
CA LEU A 16 -2.89 24.05 5.31
C LEU A 16 -2.95 22.64 5.94
N ASN A 17 -4.11 22.21 6.43
CA ASN A 17 -4.29 20.86 6.97
C ASN A 17 -4.04 19.78 5.91
N LEU A 18 -4.51 19.99 4.68
CA LEU A 18 -4.32 19.03 3.59
C LEU A 18 -2.84 18.96 3.16
N LYS A 19 -2.13 20.09 3.23
CA LYS A 19 -0.67 20.14 3.03
C LYS A 19 0.04 19.28 4.06
N GLU A 20 -0.25 19.46 5.34
CA GLU A 20 0.37 18.70 6.43
C GLU A 20 0.10 17.19 6.28
N MET A 21 -1.16 16.81 6.03
CA MET A 21 -1.54 15.41 5.76
C MET A 21 -0.76 14.80 4.60
N HIS A 22 -0.60 15.56 3.51
CA HIS A 22 0.16 15.12 2.35
C HIS A 22 1.65 14.96 2.68
N GLU A 23 2.24 15.90 3.42
CA GLU A 23 3.65 15.87 3.81
C GLU A 23 3.97 14.66 4.70
N LEU A 24 3.12 14.39 5.69
CA LEU A 24 3.23 13.19 6.54
C LEU A 24 3.11 11.91 5.72
N LYS A 25 2.18 11.87 4.74
CA LYS A 25 2.05 10.71 3.84
C LYS A 25 3.29 10.51 2.95
N GLU A 26 3.91 11.59 2.47
CA GLU A 26 5.15 11.49 1.70
C GLU A 26 6.35 11.15 2.59
N GLU A 27 6.38 11.59 3.85
CA GLU A 27 7.38 11.16 4.83
C GLU A 27 7.31 9.65 5.04
N PHE A 28 6.12 9.10 5.25
CA PHE A 28 5.93 7.65 5.36
C PHE A 28 6.46 6.90 4.13
N ARG A 29 6.17 7.41 2.93
CA ARG A 29 6.68 6.83 1.67
C ARG A 29 8.21 6.85 1.63
N ARG A 30 8.83 7.96 2.01
CA ARG A 30 10.29 8.10 2.03
C ARG A 30 10.94 7.05 2.92
N ILE A 31 10.36 6.74 4.08
CA ILE A 31 10.88 5.69 4.98
C ILE A 31 11.05 4.35 4.24
N TYR A 32 10.05 3.95 3.45
CA TYR A 32 10.11 2.71 2.66
C TYR A 32 11.18 2.75 1.54
N GLU A 33 11.47 3.92 1.00
CA GLU A 33 12.47 4.10 -0.06
C GLU A 33 13.91 4.15 0.52
N THR A 34 14.09 4.79 1.68
CA THR A 34 15.42 5.07 2.26
C THR A 34 15.91 4.02 3.25
N SER A 35 15.07 3.47 4.11
CA SER A 35 15.50 2.59 5.21
C SER A 35 15.97 1.24 4.68
N LYS A 36 17.22 0.87 4.95
CA LYS A 36 17.85 -0.32 4.34
C LYS A 36 17.74 -1.57 5.20
N ASN A 37 17.55 -1.41 6.50
CA ASN A 37 17.49 -2.51 7.45
C ASN A 37 16.27 -2.37 8.39
N PRO A 38 15.85 -3.47 9.06
CA PRO A 38 14.73 -3.47 9.99
C PRO A 38 14.86 -2.46 11.14
N THR A 39 16.08 -2.26 11.67
CA THR A 39 16.32 -1.35 12.79
C THR A 39 16.05 0.11 12.42
N GLU A 40 16.54 0.56 11.27
CA GLU A 40 16.26 1.88 10.71
C GLU A 40 14.77 2.06 10.42
N GLY A 41 14.15 1.05 9.78
CA GLY A 41 12.70 1.07 9.50
C GLY A 41 11.87 1.17 10.79
N MET A 42 12.26 0.43 11.83
CA MET A 42 11.61 0.45 13.14
C MET A 42 11.70 1.83 13.80
N LEU A 43 12.89 2.43 13.81
CA LEU A 43 13.09 3.76 14.37
C LEU A 43 12.25 4.80 13.60
N SER A 44 12.40 4.86 12.28
CA SER A 44 11.73 5.86 11.45
C SER A 44 10.20 5.73 11.47
N ILE A 45 9.64 4.51 11.47
CA ILE A 45 8.19 4.31 11.57
C ILE A 45 7.69 4.72 12.96
N SER A 46 8.45 4.43 14.01
CA SER A 46 8.07 4.82 15.38
C SER A 46 8.01 6.34 15.54
N GLU A 47 9.02 7.05 15.02
CA GLU A 47 9.03 8.52 14.97
C GLU A 47 7.86 9.07 14.15
N TRP A 48 7.59 8.47 12.99
CA TRP A 48 6.48 8.88 12.15
C TRP A 48 5.12 8.65 12.81
N LEU A 49 4.94 7.54 13.54
CA LEU A 49 3.72 7.25 14.30
C LEU A 49 3.48 8.29 15.39
N ALA A 50 4.52 8.73 16.08
CA ALA A 50 4.42 9.76 17.10
C ALA A 50 3.92 11.10 16.51
N LYS A 51 4.45 11.51 15.35
CA LYS A 51 4.02 12.72 14.64
C LYS A 51 2.61 12.60 14.05
N SER A 52 2.28 11.44 13.49
CA SER A 52 1.11 11.27 12.63
C SER A 52 -0.15 10.80 13.35
N SER A 53 -0.06 10.41 14.64
CA SER A 53 -1.17 9.82 15.39
C SER A 53 -2.42 10.73 15.50
N SER A 54 -2.21 12.04 15.60
CA SER A 54 -3.30 13.05 15.67
C SER A 54 -4.04 13.20 14.35
N VAL A 55 -3.35 13.02 13.23
CA VAL A 55 -3.87 13.22 11.88
C VAL A 55 -4.44 11.93 11.29
N PHE A 56 -3.75 10.80 11.51
CA PHE A 56 -4.05 9.50 10.92
C PHE A 56 -4.34 8.44 11.97
N THR A 57 -5.21 8.72 12.93
CA THR A 57 -5.44 7.84 14.10
C THR A 57 -5.74 6.40 13.73
N LYS A 58 -6.66 6.16 12.78
CA LYS A 58 -7.02 4.81 12.33
C LYS A 58 -5.86 4.11 11.62
N SER A 59 -5.16 4.79 10.72
CA SER A 59 -4.02 4.22 9.99
C SER A 59 -2.87 3.90 10.93
N CYS A 60 -2.57 4.79 11.88
CA CYS A 60 -1.56 4.57 12.90
C CYS A 60 -1.91 3.38 13.79
N GLN A 61 -3.19 3.19 14.12
CA GLN A 61 -3.62 1.99 14.85
C GLN A 61 -3.39 0.71 14.03
N THR A 62 -3.74 0.73 12.74
CA THR A 62 -3.48 -0.42 11.85
C THR A 62 -1.98 -0.71 11.77
N ILE A 63 -1.13 0.31 11.61
CA ILE A 63 0.32 0.14 11.56
C ILE A 63 0.86 -0.44 12.87
N ARG A 64 0.35 0.01 14.03
CA ARG A 64 0.71 -0.58 15.33
C ARG A 64 0.31 -2.05 15.43
N ASN A 65 -0.87 -2.41 14.95
CA ASN A 65 -1.36 -3.80 14.99
C ASN A 65 -0.53 -4.74 14.11
N TRP A 66 0.02 -4.25 13.01
CA TRP A 66 0.81 -5.01 12.02
C TRP A 66 2.29 -4.63 12.03
N PHE A 67 2.77 -4.10 13.16
CA PHE A 67 4.09 -3.47 13.21
C PHE A 67 5.20 -4.48 12.93
N GLY A 68 5.11 -5.70 13.46
CA GLY A 68 6.12 -6.75 13.24
C GLY A 68 6.26 -7.13 11.77
N GLU A 69 5.15 -7.31 11.07
CA GLU A 69 5.11 -7.65 9.65
C GLU A 69 5.63 -6.50 8.78
N ILE A 70 5.29 -5.26 9.16
CA ILE A 70 5.81 -4.06 8.52
C ILE A 70 7.32 -3.94 8.69
N ILE A 71 7.87 -4.24 9.87
CA ILE A 71 9.33 -4.21 10.08
C ILE A 71 10.03 -5.33 9.33
N SER A 72 9.43 -6.53 9.25
CA SER A 72 9.96 -7.66 8.48
C SER A 72 10.08 -7.36 6.98
N TYR A 73 9.24 -6.46 6.44
CA TYR A 73 9.38 -5.99 5.06
C TYR A 73 10.78 -5.41 4.79
N PHE A 74 11.39 -4.68 5.73
CA PHE A 74 12.70 -4.06 5.52
C PHE A 74 13.86 -5.06 5.48
N GLU A 75 13.63 -6.30 5.93
CA GLU A 75 14.62 -7.38 5.84
C GLU A 75 14.66 -7.96 4.41
N ARG A 76 13.48 -8.24 3.84
CA ARG A 76 13.36 -8.99 2.57
C ARG A 76 13.04 -8.12 1.36
N ARG A 77 12.55 -6.89 1.59
CA ARG A 77 12.02 -5.95 0.58
C ARG A 77 11.18 -6.67 -0.48
N THR A 78 10.26 -7.51 -0.02
CA THR A 78 9.42 -8.31 -0.90
C THR A 78 8.62 -7.41 -1.83
N THR A 79 8.69 -7.66 -3.14
CA THR A 79 7.93 -6.87 -4.10
C THR A 79 6.47 -7.30 -4.14
N ASN A 80 5.56 -6.34 -4.27
CA ASN A 80 4.14 -6.64 -4.47
C ASN A 80 3.84 -7.23 -5.86
N GLY A 81 4.84 -7.35 -6.75
CA GLY A 81 4.64 -7.74 -8.15
C GLY A 81 3.99 -9.11 -8.32
N LEU A 82 4.35 -10.10 -7.50
CA LEU A 82 3.72 -11.42 -7.53
C LEU A 82 2.23 -11.33 -7.14
N VAL A 83 1.94 -10.63 -6.04
CA VAL A 83 0.58 -10.45 -5.51
C VAL A 83 -0.29 -9.65 -6.49
N GLU A 84 0.27 -8.62 -7.11
CA GLU A 84 -0.37 -7.85 -8.18
C GLU A 84 -0.67 -8.71 -9.41
N GLY A 85 0.27 -9.57 -9.81
CA GLY A 85 0.07 -10.55 -10.88
C GLY A 85 -1.09 -11.49 -10.59
N ILE A 86 -1.13 -12.05 -9.38
CA ILE A 86 -2.23 -12.90 -8.90
C ILE A 86 -3.56 -12.14 -8.94
N ASN A 87 -3.59 -10.93 -8.37
CA ASN A 87 -4.79 -10.10 -8.35
C ASN A 87 -5.28 -9.73 -9.76
N ASN A 88 -4.38 -9.43 -10.69
CA ASN A 88 -4.73 -9.12 -12.07
C ASN A 88 -5.29 -10.33 -12.81
N LYS A 89 -4.73 -11.52 -12.62
CA LYS A 89 -5.25 -12.78 -13.17
C LYS A 89 -6.67 -13.06 -12.65
N LEU A 90 -6.88 -12.96 -11.34
CA LEU A 90 -8.19 -13.13 -10.71
C LEU A 90 -9.22 -12.11 -11.23
N LYS A 91 -8.83 -10.83 -11.36
CA LYS A 91 -9.67 -9.78 -11.95
C LYS A 91 -10.02 -10.10 -13.41
N LEU A 92 -9.09 -10.62 -14.21
CA LEU A 92 -9.35 -11.02 -15.59
C LEU A 92 -10.35 -12.17 -15.65
N ILE A 93 -10.20 -13.19 -14.80
CA ILE A 93 -11.13 -14.33 -14.70
C ILE A 93 -12.53 -13.83 -14.35
N LYS A 94 -12.64 -12.93 -13.37
CA LYS A 94 -13.90 -12.30 -12.97
C LYS A 94 -14.55 -11.54 -14.14
N ARG A 95 -13.79 -10.72 -14.87
CA ARG A 95 -14.27 -9.95 -16.04
C ARG A 95 -14.75 -10.87 -17.17
N ARG A 96 -13.99 -11.91 -17.52
CA ARG A 96 -14.37 -12.91 -18.55
C ARG A 96 -15.58 -13.77 -18.16
N GLY A 97 -15.91 -13.83 -16.87
CA GLY A 97 -17.08 -14.55 -16.38
C GLY A 97 -18.37 -13.71 -16.34
N TYR A 98 -18.32 -12.41 -16.71
CA TYR A 98 -19.44 -11.48 -16.61
C TYR A 98 -20.15 -11.45 -15.25
N GLY A 99 -19.42 -11.78 -14.18
CA GLY A 99 -19.96 -11.91 -12.83
C GLY A 99 -20.30 -13.36 -12.46
N PHE A 100 -19.49 -13.94 -11.59
CA PHE A 100 -19.82 -15.22 -10.96
C PHE A 100 -20.87 -15.01 -9.87
N ARG A 101 -22.04 -15.63 -10.02
CA ARG A 101 -23.09 -15.66 -8.98
C ARG A 101 -22.73 -16.59 -7.82
N ASN A 102 -21.92 -17.62 -8.10
CA ASN A 102 -21.47 -18.62 -7.13
C ASN A 102 -19.95 -18.54 -6.96
N PHE A 103 -19.50 -18.30 -5.72
CA PHE A 103 -18.08 -18.24 -5.38
C PHE A 103 -17.33 -19.53 -5.72
N ARG A 104 -17.97 -20.71 -5.55
CA ARG A 104 -17.37 -22.01 -5.90
C ARG A 104 -16.97 -22.06 -7.36
N ASN A 105 -17.79 -21.53 -8.27
CA ASN A 105 -17.48 -21.51 -9.70
C ASN A 105 -16.31 -20.56 -10.02
N PHE A 106 -16.23 -19.42 -9.32
CA PHE A 106 -15.07 -18.53 -9.42
C PHE A 106 -13.80 -19.21 -8.91
N TRP A 107 -13.87 -19.92 -7.79
CA TRP A 107 -12.75 -20.63 -7.20
C TRP A 107 -12.23 -21.76 -8.10
N VAL A 108 -13.12 -22.62 -8.61
CA VAL A 108 -12.76 -23.70 -9.55
C VAL A 108 -12.09 -23.14 -10.81
N ARG A 109 -12.66 -22.10 -11.40
CA ARG A 109 -12.09 -21.48 -12.61
C ARG A 109 -10.76 -20.79 -12.34
N SER A 110 -10.58 -20.22 -11.15
CA SER A 110 -9.30 -19.67 -10.70
C SER A 110 -8.25 -20.78 -10.59
N MET A 111 -8.54 -21.85 -9.86
CA MET A 111 -7.66 -23.02 -9.70
C MET A 111 -7.25 -23.64 -11.03
N LEU A 112 -8.20 -23.87 -11.96
CA LEU A 112 -7.92 -24.40 -13.30
C LEU A 112 -6.98 -23.49 -14.10
N SER A 113 -7.18 -22.17 -14.01
CA SER A 113 -6.32 -21.20 -14.71
C SER A 113 -4.90 -21.17 -14.16
N TRP A 114 -4.65 -21.66 -12.95
CA TRP A 114 -3.32 -21.74 -12.36
C TRP A 114 -2.62 -23.06 -12.71
N HIS A 115 -3.35 -24.17 -12.79
CA HIS A 115 -2.77 -25.49 -13.09
C HIS A 115 -2.50 -25.73 -14.59
N LEU A 116 -3.24 -25.08 -15.50
CA LEU A 116 -3.13 -25.30 -16.95
C LEU A 116 -2.19 -24.31 -17.68
N VAL A 117 -1.44 -23.50 -16.94
CA VAL A 117 -0.51 -22.48 -17.49
C VAL A 117 0.95 -22.71 -17.01
N CYS A 118 1.20 -23.84 -16.34
CA CYS A 118 2.54 -24.38 -16.12
C CYS A 118 2.84 -25.47 -17.15
#